data_AF-A0A1W9ZHB4-F1
#
_entry.id   AF-A0A1W9ZHB4-F1
#
_cell.length_a   1.000
_cell.length_b   1.000
_cell.length_c   1.000
_cell.angle_alpha   90.00
_cell.angle_beta   90.00
_cell.angle_gamma   90.00
#
_symmetry.space_group_name_H-M   'P 1'
#
loop_
_entity.id
_entity.type
_entity.pdbx_description
1 polymer ?
#
loop_
_entity_poly.entity_id
_entity_poly.type
_entity_poly.pdbx_seq_one_letter_code
_entity_poly.pdbx_strand_id
1 'polypeptide(L)'
;MGSSTREEIVEVFDALNYEQDRLCGLTFDVLTTPERLAFLEQLERLARRLRVPQHALINQLDEQSAEEELGGRLRGALADRLHITPAEAGRRIAEAADLGERHALTGEPLPPQL
;
A
#
# COMPACT_ATOMS: atom_id res chain seq x y z
N MET A 1 -3.35 -21.17 0.92
CA MET A 1 -3.61 -20.13 -0.10
C MET A 1 -2.54 -20.32 -1.17
N GLY A 2 -2.91 -20.50 -2.44
CA GLY A 2 -1.91 -20.60 -3.51
C GLY A 2 -1.14 -19.28 -3.65
N SER A 3 0.13 -19.35 -4.04
CA SER A 3 0.90 -18.16 -4.37
C SER A 3 0.32 -17.52 -5.63
N SER A 4 0.05 -16.21 -5.61
CA SER A 4 -0.37 -15.48 -6.80
C SER A 4 0.74 -15.47 -7.85
N THR A 5 0.36 -15.56 -9.11
CA THR A 5 1.33 -15.43 -10.21
C THR A 5 1.68 -13.97 -10.44
N ARG A 6 2.81 -13.73 -11.13
CA ARG A 6 3.19 -12.36 -11.53
C ARG A 6 2.12 -11.74 -12.42
N GLU A 7 1.57 -12.53 -13.34
CA GLU A 7 0.53 -12.10 -14.27
C GLU A 7 -0.74 -11.67 -13.52
N GLU A 8 -1.17 -12.46 -12.53
CA GLU A 8 -2.32 -12.11 -11.67
C GLU A 8 -2.08 -10.81 -10.92
N ILE A 9 -0.89 -10.62 -10.34
CA ILE A 9 -0.55 -9.38 -9.62
C ILE A 9 -0.61 -8.18 -10.57
N VAL A 10 0.00 -8.27 -11.76
CA VAL A 10 -0.02 -7.18 -12.74
C VAL A 10 -1.43 -6.86 -13.19
N GLU A 11 -2.24 -7.87 -13.54
CA GLU A 11 -3.63 -7.68 -13.98
C GLU A 11 -4.47 -6.95 -12.93
N VAL A 12 -4.33 -7.31 -11.65
CA VAL A 12 -5.05 -6.65 -10.55
C VAL A 12 -4.63 -5.19 -10.39
N PHE A 13 -3.33 -4.88 -10.48
CA PHE A 13 -2.85 -3.50 -10.40
C PHE A 13 -3.30 -2.66 -11.60
N ASP A 14 -3.27 -3.22 -12.81
CA ASP A 14 -3.75 -2.56 -14.02
C ASP A 14 -5.25 -2.26 -13.94
N ALA A 15 -6.06 -3.22 -13.48
CA ALA A 15 -7.49 -3.03 -13.26
C ALA A 15 -7.76 -1.94 -12.20
N LEU A 16 -7.00 -1.92 -11.11
CA LEU A 16 -7.12 -0.89 -10.07
C LEU A 16 -6.80 0.51 -10.61
N ASN A 17 -5.71 0.66 -11.37
CA ASN A 17 -5.32 1.92 -11.99
C ASN A 17 -6.41 2.41 -12.98
N TYR A 18 -6.94 1.51 -13.80
CA TYR A 18 -8.00 1.83 -14.75
C TYR A 18 -9.27 2.35 -14.05
N GLU A 19 -9.73 1.70 -12.98
CA GLU A 19 -10.89 2.16 -12.23
C GLU A 19 -10.63 3.47 -11.47
N GLN A 20 -9.39 3.67 -10.98
CA GLN A 20 -8.98 4.93 -10.38
C GLN A 20 -9.01 6.09 -11.38
N ASP A 21 -8.49 5.88 -12.59
CA ASP A 21 -8.53 6.89 -13.66
C ASP A 21 -9.97 7.24 -14.04
N ARG A 22 -10.85 6.23 -14.14
CA ARG A 22 -12.29 6.45 -14.38
C ARG A 22 -12.93 7.27 -13.28
N LEU A 23 -12.62 6.99 -12.02
CA LEU A 23 -13.13 7.73 -10.86
C LEU A 23 -12.66 9.20 -10.88
N CYS A 24 -11.39 9.44 -11.19
CA CYS A 24 -10.82 10.79 -11.35
C CYS A 24 -11.46 11.58 -12.50
N GLY A 25 -12.00 10.90 -13.51
CA GLY A 25 -12.71 11.51 -14.64
C GLY A 25 -14.17 11.91 -14.36
N LEU A 26 -14.72 11.59 -13.18
CA LEU A 26 -16.11 11.89 -12.85
C LEU A 26 -16.31 13.35 -12.39
N THR A 27 -17.51 13.88 -12.67
CA THR A 27 -18.03 15.06 -11.99
C THR A 27 -19.06 14.63 -10.94
N PHE A 28 -19.14 15.38 -9.85
CA PHE A 28 -20.01 15.08 -8.70
C PHE A 28 -21.14 16.11 -8.53
N ASP A 29 -21.46 16.86 -9.59
CA ASP A 29 -22.46 17.93 -9.59
C ASP A 29 -23.88 17.42 -9.36
N VAL A 30 -24.20 16.22 -9.87
CA VAL A 30 -25.51 15.56 -9.71
C VAL A 30 -25.79 15.06 -8.29
N LEU A 31 -24.76 14.97 -7.44
CA LEU A 31 -24.91 14.45 -6.08
C LEU A 31 -25.53 15.49 -5.13
N THR A 32 -26.23 15.02 -4.13
CA THR A 32 -26.63 15.78 -2.94
C THR A 32 -25.49 15.82 -1.92
N THR A 33 -25.57 16.72 -0.93
CA THR A 33 -24.56 16.78 0.15
C THR A 33 -24.43 15.47 0.94
N PRO A 34 -25.52 14.80 1.35
CA PRO A 34 -25.41 13.50 2.04
C PRO A 34 -24.74 12.42 1.18
N GLU A 35 -25.00 12.37 -0.12
CA GLU A 35 -24.35 11.41 -1.03
C GLU A 35 -22.86 11.69 -1.16
N ARG A 36 -22.45 12.96 -1.27
CA ARG A 36 -21.02 13.34 -1.28
C ARG A 36 -20.31 12.89 0.00
N LEU A 37 -20.94 13.06 1.16
CA LEU A 37 -20.38 12.58 2.43
C LEU A 37 -20.25 11.05 2.45
N ALA A 38 -21.27 10.33 2.00
CA ALA A 38 -21.23 8.88 1.91
C ALA A 38 -20.09 8.36 1.00
N PHE A 39 -19.88 9.01 -0.16
CA PHE A 39 -18.76 8.65 -1.05
C PHE A 39 -17.39 9.03 -0.46
N LEU A 40 -17.28 10.13 0.27
CA LEU A 40 -16.04 10.47 1.00
C LEU A 40 -15.70 9.39 2.05
N GLU A 41 -16.69 8.89 2.79
CA GLU A 41 -16.47 7.79 3.73
C GLU A 41 -16.01 6.50 3.01
N GLN A 42 -16.56 6.22 1.84
CA GLN A 42 -16.14 5.07 1.04
C GLN A 42 -14.71 5.21 0.53
N LEU A 43 -14.34 6.39 0.02
CA LEU A 43 -12.97 6.69 -0.41
C LEU A 43 -11.97 6.52 0.74
N GLU A 44 -12.31 7.01 1.93
CA GLU A 44 -11.46 6.85 3.12
C GLU A 44 -11.30 5.37 3.49
N ARG A 45 -12.37 4.56 3.44
CA ARG A 45 -12.28 3.11 3.67
C ARG A 45 -11.39 2.42 2.65
N LEU A 46 -11.48 2.81 1.38
CA LEU A 46 -10.61 2.27 0.32
C LEU A 46 -9.15 2.65 0.56
N ALA A 47 -8.86 3.91 0.85
CA ALA A 47 -7.51 4.39 1.14
C ALA A 47 -6.88 3.64 2.33
N ARG A 48 -7.64 3.37 3.39
CA ARG A 48 -7.18 2.57 4.52
C ARG A 48 -6.90 1.12 4.15
N ARG A 49 -7.75 0.50 3.33
CA ARG A 49 -7.57 -0.89 2.88
C ARG A 49 -6.36 -1.05 1.96
N LEU A 50 -6.05 -0.05 1.14
CA LEU A 50 -4.85 -0.03 0.30
C LEU A 50 -3.55 0.02 1.11
N ARG A 51 -3.59 0.41 2.39
CA ARG A 51 -2.40 0.34 3.26
C ARG A 51 -1.95 -1.10 3.53
N VAL A 52 -2.87 -2.07 3.55
CA VAL A 52 -2.54 -3.48 3.81
C VAL A 52 -1.54 -4.05 2.79
N PRO A 53 -1.81 -4.03 1.46
CA PRO A 53 -0.81 -4.48 0.48
C PRO A 53 0.44 -3.60 0.46
N GLN A 54 0.32 -2.31 0.79
CA GLN A 54 1.49 -1.43 0.92
C GLN A 54 2.43 -1.87 2.05
N HIS A 55 1.90 -2.22 3.22
CA HIS A 55 2.69 -2.72 4.33
C HIS A 55 3.40 -4.03 3.97
N ALA A 56 2.69 -4.95 3.30
CA ALA A 56 3.28 -6.20 2.81
C ALA A 56 4.46 -5.96 1.85
N LEU A 57 4.30 -5.07 0.87
CA LEU A 57 5.37 -4.73 -0.08
C LEU A 57 6.55 -4.04 0.62
N ILE A 58 6.31 -3.14 1.57
CA ILE A 58 7.38 -2.49 2.33
C ILE A 58 8.16 -3.50 3.17
N ASN A 59 7.48 -4.40 3.88
CA ASN A 59 8.14 -5.44 4.68
C ASN A 59 8.93 -6.40 3.78
N GLN A 60 8.39 -6.79 2.62
CA GLN A 60 9.13 -7.61 1.65
C GLN A 60 10.38 -6.90 1.11
N LEU A 61 10.32 -5.60 0.86
CA LEU A 61 11.50 -4.82 0.47
C LEU A 61 12.55 -4.76 1.59
N ASP A 62 12.12 -4.58 2.85
CA ASP A 62 13.00 -4.56 4.01
C ASP A 62 13.67 -5.93 4.26
N GLU A 63 12.94 -7.03 4.04
CA GLU A 63 13.42 -8.39 4.26
C GLU A 63 14.27 -8.95 3.11
N GLN A 64 13.96 -8.60 1.86
CA GLN A 64 14.46 -9.31 0.68
C GLN A 64 15.40 -8.50 -0.20
N SER A 65 15.46 -7.17 -0.06
CA SER A 65 16.24 -6.31 -0.95
C SER A 65 17.57 -5.90 -0.33
N ALA A 66 18.65 -5.97 -1.11
CA ALA A 66 19.95 -5.43 -0.69
C ALA A 66 20.02 -3.90 -0.89
N GLU A 67 20.83 -3.20 -0.10
CA GLU A 67 20.99 -1.74 -0.25
C GLU A 67 21.48 -1.35 -1.65
N GLU A 68 22.28 -2.19 -2.29
CA GLU A 68 22.75 -2.00 -3.66
C GLU A 68 21.61 -2.02 -4.69
N GLU A 69 20.62 -2.91 -4.50
CA GLU A 69 19.44 -3.02 -5.38
C GLU A 69 18.49 -1.83 -5.19
N LEU A 70 18.39 -1.34 -3.96
CA LEU A 70 17.58 -0.17 -3.60
C LEU A 70 18.26 1.17 -3.97
N GLY A 71 19.58 1.17 -4.21
CA GLY A 71 20.38 2.37 -4.44
C GLY A 71 20.65 3.17 -3.16
N GLY A 72 20.58 2.53 -1.99
CA GLY A 72 20.75 3.12 -0.67
C GLY A 72 19.83 2.48 0.38
N ARG A 73 19.74 3.09 1.57
CA ARG A 73 18.85 2.61 2.63
C ARG A 73 17.39 2.68 2.20
N LEU A 74 16.58 1.69 2.59
CA LEU A 74 15.15 1.58 2.26
C LEU A 74 14.38 2.89 2.42
N ARG A 75 14.56 3.60 3.54
CA ARG A 75 13.91 4.89 3.79
C ARG A 75 14.22 5.94 2.72
N GLY A 76 15.48 6.02 2.26
CA GLY A 76 15.88 6.94 1.20
C GLY A 76 15.28 6.53 -0.14
N ALA A 77 15.42 5.24 -0.49
CA ALA A 77 14.86 4.69 -1.71
C ALA A 77 13.34 4.91 -1.82
N LEU A 78 12.58 4.67 -0.74
CA LEU A 78 11.14 4.92 -0.70
C LEU A 78 10.79 6.40 -0.80
N ALA A 79 11.55 7.28 -0.12
CA ALA A 79 11.32 8.72 -0.21
C ALA A 79 11.47 9.22 -1.65
N ASP A 80 12.54 8.80 -2.32
CA ASP A 80 12.86 9.21 -3.68
C ASP A 80 11.86 8.63 -4.69
N ARG A 81 11.59 7.32 -4.64
CA ARG A 81 10.73 6.63 -5.61
C ARG A 81 9.24 6.94 -5.46
N LEU A 82 8.76 7.15 -4.22
CA LEU A 82 7.36 7.49 -3.97
C LEU A 82 7.11 8.99 -3.95
N HIS A 83 8.15 9.81 -4.15
CA HIS A 83 8.09 11.28 -4.08
C HIS A 83 7.49 11.78 -2.76
N ILE A 84 7.92 11.20 -1.64
CA ILE A 84 7.49 11.56 -0.29
C ILE A 84 8.67 12.05 0.54
N THR A 85 8.39 12.75 1.63
CA THR A 85 9.46 13.16 2.54
C THR A 85 10.12 11.94 3.21
N PRO A 86 11.41 11.99 3.57
CA PRO A 86 12.05 10.93 4.35
C PRO A 86 11.34 10.64 5.68
N ALA A 87 10.70 11.64 6.29
CA ALA A 87 9.94 11.46 7.52
C ALA A 87 8.67 10.62 7.29
N GLU A 88 7.95 10.88 6.20
CA GLU A 88 6.79 10.09 5.79
C GLU A 88 7.19 8.66 5.40
N ALA A 89 8.29 8.48 4.65
CA ALA A 89 8.81 7.15 4.34
C ALA A 89 9.15 6.35 5.62
N GLY A 90 9.81 7.00 6.58
CA GLY A 90 10.10 6.40 7.89
C GLY A 90 8.84 6.01 8.66
N ARG A 91 7.80 6.85 8.63
CA ARG A 91 6.50 6.51 9.25
C ARG A 91 5.88 5.28 8.61
N ARG A 92 5.87 5.18 7.28
CA ARG A 92 5.29 4.02 6.57
C ARG A 92 6.05 2.73 6.83
N ILE A 93 7.38 2.79 6.97
CA ILE A 93 8.20 1.64 7.38
C ILE A 93 7.80 1.19 8.79
N ALA A 94 7.70 2.12 9.74
CA ALA A 94 7.29 1.80 11.11
C ALA A 94 5.86 1.23 11.17
N GLU A 95 4.91 1.86 10.48
CA GLU A 95 3.53 1.35 10.39
C GLU A 95 3.48 -0.04 9.73
N ALA A 96 4.31 -0.31 8.71
CA ALA A 96 4.38 -1.63 8.08
C ALA A 96 4.94 -2.70 9.03
N ALA A 97 5.94 -2.37 9.84
CA ALA A 97 6.48 -3.27 10.86
C ALA A 97 5.48 -3.55 11.98
N ASP A 98 4.70 -2.55 12.39
CA ASP A 98 3.73 -2.66 13.50
C ASP A 98 2.44 -3.38 13.08
N LEU A 99 1.94 -3.07 11.87
CA LEU A 99 0.59 -3.43 11.39
C LEU A 99 0.58 -4.47 10.26
N GLY A 100 1.73 -4.73 9.62
CA GLY A 100 1.86 -5.74 8.57
C GLY A 100 1.75 -7.16 9.11
N GLU A 101 1.43 -8.11 8.22
CA GLU A 101 1.45 -9.54 8.58
C GLU A 101 2.88 -9.95 8.92
N ARG A 102 3.11 -10.34 10.18
CA ARG A 102 4.42 -10.76 10.67
C ARG A 102 4.59 -12.26 10.45
N HIS A 103 5.77 -12.68 10.04
CA HIS A 103 6.13 -14.09 9.96
C HIS A 103 7.32 -14.38 10.88
N ALA A 104 7.29 -15.52 11.57
CA ALA A 104 8.42 -16.03 12.32
C ALA A 104 9.56 -16.42 11.36
N LEU A 105 10.78 -16.61 11.88
CA LEU A 105 11.92 -17.15 11.11
C LEU A 105 11.62 -18.50 10.43
N THR A 106 10.60 -19.22 10.90
CA THR A 106 10.10 -20.48 10.36
C THR A 106 8.94 -20.33 9.37
N GLY A 107 8.48 -19.10 9.09
CA GLY A 107 7.37 -18.80 8.20
C GLY A 107 5.98 -18.86 8.85
N GLU A 108 5.89 -19.07 10.17
CA GLU A 108 4.60 -19.07 10.86
C GLU A 108 4.07 -17.64 11.06
N PRO A 109 2.77 -17.38 10.78
CA PRO A 109 2.18 -16.06 11.01
C PRO A 109 2.19 -15.71 12.50
N LEU A 110 2.72 -14.53 12.83
CA LEU A 110 2.79 -13.96 14.17
C LEU A 110 1.70 -12.89 14.33
N PRO A 111 1.11 -12.75 15.54
CA PRO A 111 0.14 -11.70 15.79
C PRO A 111 0.77 -10.29 15.65
N PRO A 112 -0.03 -9.30 15.24
CA PRO A 112 0.39 -7.90 15.24
C PRO A 112 0.80 -7.45 16.65
N GLN A 113 1.67 -6.46 16.78
CA GLN A 113 2.21 -6.01 18.09
C GLN A 113 1.22 -5.21 18.95
N LEU A 114 -0.07 -5.19 18.59
CA LEU A 114 -1.12 -4.40 19.24
C LEU A 114 -1.93 -5.19 20.26
#